data_AF-A0A1G8AEW7-F1
#
_entry.id   AF-A0A1G8AEW7-F1
#
_cell.length_a   1.000
_cell.length_b   1.000
_cell.length_c   1.000
_cell.angle_alpha   90.00
_cell.angle_beta   90.00
_cell.angle_gamma   90.00
#
_symmetry.space_group_name_H-M   'P 1'
#
loop_
_entity.id
_entity.type
_entity.pdbx_description
1 polymer ?
#
loop_
_entity_poly.entity_id
_entity_poly.type
_entity_poly.pdbx_seq_one_letter_code
_entity_poly.pdbx_strand_id
1 'polypeptide(L)'
;MLPITKRRLTDEFGIDYEIATFFADRTPPDNNHFWKGKYVYLSNSLGYTIIPFLFDLQYKLGVEKSILLDEKHIRLMEDGFDLMAKYEAKQIGYEDFIGACRILYTPTVANSIFFSDLLLYLNNRKPLQYTLGSPVKALNRADAFFFTLCDVPVEEQLLHRIIEAWSYVKVNALILDDISDLEQDKINGEENSIIELGGTEAAMENIQSMFKTNVESLAGINNKLAHYFETCMTLLQKRPTFNDSANSNR
;
A
#
# COMPACT_ATOMS: atom_id res chain seq x y z
N MET A 1 4.01 1.95 21.79
CA MET A 1 4.26 2.32 20.38
C MET A 1 4.30 3.84 20.33
N LEU A 2 5.43 4.44 19.94
CA LEU A 2 5.54 5.90 19.89
C LEU A 2 4.81 6.43 18.63
N PRO A 3 4.04 7.52 18.74
CA PRO A 3 3.41 8.13 17.57
C PRO A 3 4.47 8.64 16.61
N ILE A 4 4.19 8.55 15.32
CA ILE A 4 5.00 9.22 14.32
C ILE A 4 4.66 10.71 14.32
N THR A 5 5.66 11.58 14.22
CA THR A 5 5.43 13.03 14.23
C THR A 5 5.30 13.55 12.80
N LYS A 6 4.51 14.62 12.62
CA LYS A 6 4.45 15.34 11.35
C LYS A 6 5.82 15.82 10.85
N ARG A 7 6.72 16.22 11.76
CA ARG A 7 8.11 16.56 11.41
C ARG A 7 8.84 15.37 10.81
N ARG A 8 8.72 14.18 11.41
CA ARG A 8 9.32 12.97 10.85
C ARG A 8 8.79 12.67 9.44
N LEU A 9 7.46 12.74 9.25
CA LEU A 9 6.84 12.54 7.94
C LEU A 9 7.40 13.52 6.88
N THR A 10 7.53 14.79 7.22
CA THR A 10 8.04 15.82 6.29
C THR A 10 9.56 15.76 6.09
N ASP A 11 10.32 15.61 7.17
CA ASP A 11 11.78 15.72 7.14
C ASP A 11 12.42 14.46 6.58
N GLU A 12 11.96 13.28 7.01
CA GLU A 12 12.53 11.99 6.59
C GLU A 12 11.90 11.45 5.31
N PHE A 13 10.58 11.59 5.13
CA PHE A 13 9.86 10.98 4.00
C PHE A 13 9.42 11.99 2.93
N GLY A 14 9.66 13.28 3.17
CA GLY A 14 9.34 14.33 2.20
C GLY A 14 7.85 14.59 2.00
N ILE A 15 7.01 14.19 2.96
CA ILE A 15 5.55 14.40 2.91
C ILE A 15 5.24 15.88 3.09
N ASP A 16 4.34 16.43 2.27
CA ASP A 16 3.81 17.78 2.43
C ASP A 16 3.33 18.00 3.87
N TYR A 17 3.70 19.15 4.44
CA TYR A 17 3.50 19.41 5.87
C TYR A 17 2.03 19.42 6.28
N GLU A 18 1.13 19.83 5.39
CA GLU A 18 -0.31 19.87 5.67
C GLU A 18 -0.89 18.45 5.69
N ILE A 19 -0.51 17.61 4.73
CA ILE A 19 -0.88 16.18 4.68
C ILE A 19 -0.30 15.45 5.91
N ALA A 20 0.97 15.69 6.21
CA ALA A 20 1.63 15.13 7.39
C ALA A 20 0.91 15.54 8.69
N THR A 21 0.52 16.81 8.80
CA THR A 21 -0.22 17.32 9.96
C THR A 21 -1.60 16.68 10.07
N PHE A 22 -2.34 16.62 8.96
CA PHE A 22 -3.67 16.06 8.92
C PHE A 22 -3.70 14.64 9.50
N PHE A 23 -2.85 13.74 9.02
CA PHE A 23 -2.85 12.35 9.48
C PHE A 23 -2.16 12.15 10.84
N ALA A 24 -1.11 12.91 11.17
CA ALA A 24 -0.43 12.77 12.45
C ALA A 24 -1.30 13.24 13.63
N ASP A 25 -2.14 14.26 13.40
CA ASP A 25 -3.01 14.83 14.44
C ASP A 25 -4.43 14.20 14.40
N ARG A 26 -4.75 13.35 13.40
CA ARG A 26 -6.03 12.63 13.31
C ARG A 26 -6.17 11.61 14.44
N THR A 27 -7.40 11.40 14.90
CA THR A 27 -7.74 10.37 15.87
C THR A 27 -8.23 9.11 15.15
N PRO A 28 -7.92 7.90 15.66
CA PRO A 28 -8.53 6.67 15.15
C PRO A 28 -10.06 6.75 15.06
N PRO A 29 -10.68 6.26 13.99
CA PRO A 29 -12.13 6.17 13.90
C PRO A 29 -12.70 5.19 14.92
N ASP A 30 -13.82 5.55 15.54
CA ASP A 30 -14.53 4.71 16.50
C ASP A 30 -15.04 3.41 15.84
N ASN A 31 -14.99 2.30 16.57
CA ASN A 31 -15.48 0.98 16.15
C ASN A 31 -14.89 0.44 14.83
N ASN A 32 -13.69 0.90 14.45
CA ASN A 32 -13.00 0.43 13.26
C ASN A 32 -12.01 -0.71 13.58
N HIS A 33 -12.06 -1.79 12.80
CA HIS A 33 -11.26 -3.00 12.97
C HIS A 33 -9.78 -2.78 12.64
N PHE A 34 -9.47 -1.92 11.68
CA PHE A 34 -8.09 -1.61 11.28
C PHE A 34 -7.31 -0.84 12.36
N TRP A 35 -8.00 0.06 13.07
CA TRP A 35 -7.44 0.78 14.22
C TRP A 35 -7.85 0.20 15.57
N LYS A 36 -8.36 -1.04 15.62
CA LYS A 36 -8.84 -1.65 16.86
C LYS A 36 -7.74 -1.69 17.94
N GLY A 37 -8.02 -1.09 19.08
CA GLY A 37 -7.09 -1.02 20.22
C GLY A 37 -5.92 -0.06 20.02
N LYS A 38 -5.94 0.80 18.99
CA LYS A 38 -4.92 1.83 18.77
C LYS A 38 -5.35 3.15 19.42
N TYR A 39 -4.38 3.83 20.03
CA TYR A 39 -4.57 5.16 20.62
C TYR A 39 -4.21 6.30 19.67
N VAL A 40 -3.50 5.99 18.58
CA VAL A 40 -2.97 6.95 17.61
C VAL A 40 -3.30 6.49 16.20
N TYR A 41 -3.62 7.43 15.32
CA TYR A 41 -4.01 7.11 13.93
C TYR A 41 -2.82 6.60 13.12
N LEU A 42 -1.65 7.23 13.31
CA LEU A 42 -0.40 6.79 12.70
C LEU A 42 0.58 6.25 13.74
N SER A 43 1.08 5.04 13.46
CA SER A 43 2.25 4.49 14.14
C SER A 43 3.45 4.42 13.20
N ASN A 44 4.63 4.09 13.73
CA ASN A 44 5.85 3.95 12.93
C ASN A 44 5.89 2.69 12.04
N SER A 45 4.87 1.82 12.04
CA SER A 45 4.86 0.65 11.16
C SER A 45 4.37 1.01 9.75
N LEU A 46 4.94 0.34 8.74
CA LEU A 46 4.66 0.59 7.33
C LEU A 46 3.17 0.53 7.00
N GLY A 47 2.42 -0.40 7.60
CA GLY A 47 0.98 -0.52 7.40
C GLY A 47 0.16 0.74 7.75
N TYR A 48 0.67 1.63 8.60
CA TYR A 48 0.03 2.93 8.87
C TYR A 48 0.71 4.09 8.13
N THR A 49 2.04 4.11 8.06
CA THR A 49 2.76 5.21 7.39
C THR A 49 2.54 5.23 5.88
N ILE A 50 2.12 4.12 5.28
CA ILE A 50 1.77 4.09 3.86
C ILE A 50 0.61 5.03 3.52
N ILE A 51 -0.34 5.27 4.45
CA ILE A 51 -1.49 6.16 4.23
C ILE A 51 -1.02 7.57 3.81
N PRO A 52 -0.25 8.32 4.62
CA PRO A 52 0.22 9.64 4.20
C PRO A 52 1.15 9.60 2.97
N PHE A 53 1.85 8.49 2.71
CA PHE A 53 2.69 8.36 1.51
C PHE A 53 1.84 8.39 0.25
N LEU A 54 0.75 7.62 0.23
CA LEU A 54 -0.14 7.51 -0.90
C LEU A 54 -0.91 8.81 -1.18
N PHE A 55 -1.27 9.57 -0.14
CA PHE A 55 -1.91 10.88 -0.29
C PHE A 55 -0.94 11.95 -0.79
N ASP A 56 0.29 11.96 -0.27
CA ASP A 56 1.32 12.90 -0.73
C ASP A 56 1.73 12.67 -2.19
N LEU A 57 1.77 11.41 -2.65
CA LEU A 57 2.02 11.13 -4.06
C LEU A 57 0.91 11.66 -4.97
N GLN A 58 -0.36 11.51 -4.58
CA GLN A 58 -1.47 12.09 -5.33
C GLN A 58 -1.33 13.61 -5.42
N TYR A 59 -1.01 14.27 -4.30
CA TYR A 59 -0.78 15.71 -4.26
C TYR A 59 0.37 16.14 -5.18
N LYS A 60 1.52 15.47 -5.10
CA LYS A 60 2.70 15.75 -5.94
C LYS A 60 2.46 15.52 -7.43
N LEU A 61 1.51 14.65 -7.77
CA LEU A 61 1.10 14.42 -9.16
C LEU A 61 0.08 15.43 -9.66
N GLY A 62 -0.54 16.23 -8.78
CA GLY A 62 -1.38 17.37 -9.13
C GLY A 62 -2.79 17.35 -8.53
N VAL A 63 -3.14 16.41 -7.65
CA VAL A 63 -4.46 16.41 -7.00
C VAL A 63 -4.51 17.47 -5.90
N GLU A 64 -5.58 18.26 -5.86
CA GLU A 64 -5.73 19.29 -4.83
C GLU A 64 -5.89 18.68 -3.43
N LYS A 65 -5.24 19.30 -2.43
CA LYS A 65 -5.38 18.88 -1.02
C LYS A 65 -6.80 19.01 -0.50
N SER A 66 -7.58 19.97 -1.02
CA SER A 66 -9.00 20.15 -0.70
C SER A 66 -9.83 18.90 -1.02
N ILE A 67 -9.45 18.16 -2.06
CA ILE A 67 -10.05 16.88 -2.45
C ILE A 67 -9.51 15.76 -1.55
N LEU A 68 -8.19 15.68 -1.43
CA LEU A 68 -7.51 14.60 -0.70
C LEU A 68 -7.79 14.62 0.81
N LEU A 69 -7.97 15.79 1.41
CA LEU A 69 -8.18 15.94 2.85
C LEU A 69 -9.65 16.23 3.18
N ASP A 70 -10.57 16.02 2.22
CA ASP A 70 -12.00 16.11 2.48
C ASP A 70 -12.45 15.02 3.45
N GLU A 71 -13.19 15.41 4.49
CA GLU A 71 -13.58 14.48 5.55
C GLU A 71 -14.47 13.34 5.04
N LYS A 72 -15.26 13.53 3.97
CA LYS A 72 -16.06 12.45 3.40
C LYS A 72 -15.18 11.43 2.70
N HIS A 73 -14.20 11.89 1.94
CA HIS A 73 -13.21 11.04 1.30
C HIS A 73 -12.41 10.23 2.34
N ILE A 74 -11.94 10.89 3.39
CA ILE A 74 -11.17 10.24 4.46
C ILE A 74 -12.01 9.20 5.20
N ARG A 75 -13.26 9.51 5.56
CA ARG A 75 -14.16 8.51 6.19
C ARG A 75 -14.45 7.33 5.29
N LEU A 76 -14.65 7.57 4.00
CA LEU A 76 -14.88 6.51 3.03
C LEU A 76 -13.67 5.56 2.94
N MET A 77 -12.45 6.11 2.93
CA MET A 77 -11.23 5.32 3.06
C MET A 77 -11.21 4.54 4.37
N GLU A 78 -11.48 5.17 5.52
CA GLU A 78 -11.48 4.50 6.83
C GLU A 78 -12.48 3.32 6.88
N ASP A 79 -13.67 3.49 6.32
CA ASP A 79 -14.68 2.43 6.19
C ASP A 79 -14.20 1.29 5.28
N GLY A 80 -13.49 1.61 4.20
CA GLY A 80 -12.84 0.61 3.34
C GLY A 80 -11.76 -0.20 4.08
N PHE A 81 -10.96 0.47 4.91
CA PHE A 81 -9.96 -0.17 5.76
C PHE A 81 -10.59 -1.07 6.84
N ASP A 82 -11.75 -0.70 7.38
CA ASP A 82 -12.53 -1.55 8.28
C ASP A 82 -12.93 -2.87 7.61
N LEU A 83 -13.43 -2.80 6.37
CA LEU A 83 -13.79 -3.98 5.58
C LEU A 83 -12.57 -4.87 5.31
N MET A 84 -11.43 -4.28 4.96
CA MET A 84 -10.18 -5.02 4.76
C MET A 84 -9.76 -5.75 6.05
N ALA A 85 -9.75 -5.04 7.18
CA ALA A 85 -9.36 -5.64 8.45
C ALA A 85 -10.30 -6.79 8.88
N LYS A 86 -11.60 -6.71 8.57
CA LYS A 86 -12.54 -7.84 8.78
C LYS A 86 -12.22 -9.03 7.90
N TYR A 87 -11.87 -8.79 6.64
CA TYR A 87 -11.45 -9.83 5.70
C TYR A 87 -10.16 -10.52 6.16
N GLU A 88 -9.12 -9.75 6.49
CA GLU A 88 -7.84 -10.28 7.00
C GLU A 88 -8.02 -11.07 8.31
N ALA A 89 -8.92 -10.60 9.18
CA ALA A 89 -9.31 -11.32 10.40
C ALA A 89 -10.23 -12.53 10.16
N LYS A 90 -10.50 -12.90 8.90
CA LYS A 90 -11.37 -14.01 8.47
C LYS A 90 -12.80 -13.93 9.01
N GLN A 91 -13.28 -12.73 9.30
CA GLN A 91 -14.65 -12.49 9.77
C GLN A 91 -15.65 -12.46 8.61
N ILE A 92 -15.19 -12.15 7.41
CA ILE A 92 -15.94 -12.17 6.16
C ILE A 92 -15.11 -12.88 5.07
N GLY A 93 -15.77 -13.48 4.08
CA GLY A 93 -15.11 -14.07 2.93
C GLY A 93 -14.65 -13.02 1.90
N TYR A 94 -13.81 -13.44 0.95
CA TYR A 94 -13.32 -12.54 -0.11
C TYR A 94 -14.45 -11.98 -0.98
N GLU A 95 -15.42 -12.81 -1.39
CA GLU A 95 -16.56 -12.35 -2.20
C GLU A 95 -17.43 -11.33 -1.44
N ASP A 96 -17.67 -11.57 -0.14
CA ASP A 96 -18.40 -10.65 0.73
C ASP A 96 -17.64 -9.32 0.91
N PHE A 97 -16.32 -9.39 1.05
CA PHE A 97 -15.46 -8.21 1.13
C PHE A 97 -15.56 -7.35 -0.13
N ILE A 98 -15.38 -7.93 -1.32
CA ILE A 98 -15.49 -7.20 -2.59
C ILE A 98 -16.92 -6.67 -2.79
N GLY A 99 -17.94 -7.44 -2.42
CA GLY A 99 -19.34 -7.02 -2.44
C GLY A 99 -19.61 -5.81 -1.53
N ALA A 100 -19.08 -5.83 -0.31
CA ALA A 100 -19.20 -4.74 0.64
C ALA A 100 -18.49 -3.47 0.15
N CYS A 101 -17.26 -3.59 -0.37
CA CYS A 101 -16.54 -2.47 -0.97
C CYS A 101 -17.33 -1.87 -2.15
N ARG A 102 -17.87 -2.72 -3.04
CA ARG A 102 -18.72 -2.24 -4.13
C ARG A 102 -19.89 -1.39 -3.61
N ILE A 103 -20.61 -1.87 -2.60
CA ILE A 103 -21.75 -1.14 -2.01
C ILE A 103 -21.29 0.18 -1.39
N LEU A 104 -20.17 0.16 -0.65
CA LEU A 104 -19.62 1.31 0.05
C LEU A 104 -19.23 2.44 -0.92
N TYR A 105 -18.53 2.12 -2.02
CA TYR A 105 -17.97 3.12 -2.93
C TYR A 105 -18.93 3.55 -4.05
N THR A 106 -19.91 2.72 -4.45
CA THR A 106 -20.85 3.03 -5.55
C THR A 106 -21.49 4.44 -5.47
N PRO A 107 -21.94 4.93 -4.30
CA PRO A 107 -22.61 6.23 -4.20
C PRO A 107 -21.72 7.45 -4.50
N THR A 108 -20.39 7.31 -4.41
CA THR A 108 -19.42 8.41 -4.49
C THR A 108 -18.49 8.32 -5.70
N VAL A 109 -18.70 7.33 -6.59
CA VAL A 109 -17.83 7.10 -7.75
C VAL A 109 -17.74 8.34 -8.63
N ALA A 110 -16.54 8.89 -8.72
CA ALA A 110 -16.16 9.93 -9.68
C ALA A 110 -15.55 9.32 -10.97
N ASN A 111 -14.86 8.17 -10.85
CA ASN A 111 -14.18 7.49 -11.96
C ASN A 111 -14.88 6.16 -12.32
N SER A 112 -15.98 6.23 -13.07
CA SER A 112 -16.84 5.05 -13.34
C SER A 112 -16.14 3.93 -14.13
N ILE A 113 -15.33 4.28 -15.12
CA ILE A 113 -14.54 3.32 -15.91
C ILE A 113 -13.55 2.59 -15.00
N PHE A 114 -12.77 3.34 -14.21
CA PHE A 114 -11.81 2.77 -13.29
C PHE A 114 -12.48 1.88 -12.24
N PHE A 115 -13.61 2.31 -11.65
CA PHE A 115 -14.36 1.51 -10.70
C PHE A 115 -14.84 0.19 -11.31
N SER A 116 -15.33 0.21 -12.56
CA SER A 116 -15.72 -1.01 -13.28
C SER A 116 -14.52 -1.93 -13.51
N ASP A 117 -13.39 -1.40 -13.95
CA ASP A 117 -12.17 -2.15 -14.19
C ASP A 117 -11.58 -2.75 -12.91
N LEU A 118 -11.61 -2.01 -11.81
CA LEU A 118 -11.19 -2.50 -10.50
C LEU A 118 -12.07 -3.66 -10.03
N LEU A 119 -13.39 -3.56 -10.22
CA LEU A 119 -14.30 -4.67 -9.90
C LEU A 119 -14.05 -5.89 -10.78
N LEU A 120 -13.79 -5.70 -12.08
CA LEU A 120 -13.40 -6.82 -12.96
C LEU A 120 -12.12 -7.47 -12.45
N TYR A 121 -11.08 -6.67 -12.20
CA TYR A 121 -9.78 -7.12 -11.70
C TYR A 121 -9.90 -7.95 -10.42
N LEU A 122 -10.56 -7.40 -9.40
CA LEU A 122 -10.72 -8.05 -8.09
C LEU A 122 -11.61 -9.30 -8.17
N ASN A 123 -12.42 -9.46 -9.22
CA ASN A 123 -13.18 -10.69 -9.48
C ASN A 123 -12.45 -11.65 -10.45
N ASN A 124 -11.12 -11.53 -10.57
CA ASN A 124 -10.29 -12.34 -11.46
C ASN A 124 -10.71 -12.27 -12.95
N ARG A 125 -11.26 -11.12 -13.37
CA ARG A 125 -11.58 -10.81 -14.76
C ARG A 125 -10.62 -9.76 -15.29
N LYS A 126 -10.46 -9.74 -16.62
CA LYS A 126 -9.55 -8.80 -17.28
C LYS A 126 -10.18 -7.38 -17.29
N PRO A 127 -9.49 -6.35 -16.76
CA PRO A 127 -9.84 -4.95 -16.98
C PRO A 127 -9.85 -4.56 -18.45
N LEU A 128 -10.62 -3.54 -18.81
CA LEU A 128 -10.77 -3.11 -20.20
C LEU A 128 -9.81 -1.99 -20.58
N GLN A 129 -9.49 -1.09 -19.65
CA GLN A 129 -8.76 0.15 -19.90
C GLN A 129 -7.53 0.32 -19.01
N TYR A 130 -7.64 -0.05 -17.72
CA TYR A 130 -6.54 0.06 -16.77
C TYR A 130 -5.74 -1.23 -16.64
N THR A 131 -4.41 -1.11 -16.59
CA THR A 131 -3.55 -2.23 -16.18
C THR A 131 -3.43 -2.21 -14.67
N LEU A 132 -3.90 -3.28 -14.01
CA LEU A 132 -3.86 -3.45 -12.56
C LEU A 132 -3.09 -4.71 -12.21
N GLY A 133 -2.48 -4.69 -11.03
CA GLY A 133 -1.67 -5.78 -10.51
C GLY A 133 -0.24 -5.86 -11.05
N SER A 134 0.56 -6.61 -10.31
CA SER A 134 1.89 -7.10 -10.62
C SER A 134 1.80 -8.51 -11.22
N PRO A 135 2.80 -8.95 -12.02
CA PRO A 135 2.93 -10.34 -12.43
C PRO A 135 3.12 -11.32 -11.25
N VAL A 136 3.51 -10.84 -10.06
CA VAL A 136 3.63 -11.62 -8.82
C VAL A 136 2.39 -11.37 -7.97
N LYS A 137 1.55 -12.38 -7.79
CA LYS A 137 0.20 -12.25 -7.20
C LYS A 137 0.24 -11.85 -5.73
N ALA A 138 1.22 -12.33 -4.97
CA ALA A 138 1.42 -11.98 -3.58
C ALA A 138 1.58 -10.47 -3.36
N LEU A 139 2.06 -9.75 -4.37
CA LEU A 139 2.24 -8.30 -4.35
C LEU A 139 0.95 -7.53 -4.70
N ASN A 140 -0.14 -8.24 -5.00
CA ASN A 140 -1.45 -7.67 -5.34
C ASN A 140 -2.43 -7.72 -4.17
N ARG A 141 -2.05 -8.30 -3.02
CA ARG A 141 -2.93 -8.47 -1.86
C ARG A 141 -3.48 -7.15 -1.30
N ALA A 142 -2.80 -6.04 -1.58
CA ALA A 142 -3.21 -4.69 -1.19
C ALA A 142 -3.98 -3.93 -2.31
N ASP A 143 -4.31 -4.54 -3.44
CA ASP A 143 -4.94 -3.84 -4.58
C ASP A 143 -6.37 -3.39 -4.30
N ALA A 144 -7.06 -3.99 -3.33
CA ALA A 144 -8.36 -3.50 -2.92
C ALA A 144 -8.30 -2.08 -2.32
N PHE A 145 -7.14 -1.59 -1.88
CA PHE A 145 -7.01 -0.19 -1.47
C PHE A 145 -7.21 0.80 -2.64
N PHE A 146 -7.13 0.35 -3.89
CA PHE A 146 -7.46 1.19 -5.03
C PHE A 146 -8.92 1.69 -5.05
N PHE A 147 -9.82 1.10 -4.27
CA PHE A 147 -11.17 1.65 -4.09
C PHE A 147 -11.15 3.09 -3.58
N THR A 148 -10.14 3.48 -2.79
CA THR A 148 -10.00 4.85 -2.29
C THR A 148 -9.66 5.87 -3.37
N LEU A 149 -9.42 5.45 -4.63
CA LEU A 149 -9.23 6.35 -5.75
C LEU A 149 -10.52 6.55 -6.55
N CYS A 150 -11.58 5.79 -6.26
CA CYS A 150 -12.80 5.79 -7.05
C CYS A 150 -13.63 7.07 -6.88
N ASP A 151 -13.52 7.76 -5.75
CA ASP A 151 -14.25 8.99 -5.43
C ASP A 151 -13.44 10.28 -5.67
N VAL A 152 -12.18 10.16 -6.12
CA VAL A 152 -11.29 11.29 -6.41
C VAL A 152 -11.56 11.82 -7.83
N PRO A 153 -12.15 13.02 -8.02
CA PRO A 153 -12.56 13.50 -9.34
C PRO A 153 -11.38 14.07 -10.14
N VAL A 154 -10.60 13.19 -10.77
CA VAL A 154 -9.44 13.55 -11.59
C VAL A 154 -9.60 13.06 -13.02
N GLU A 155 -8.88 13.67 -13.94
CA GLU A 155 -8.85 13.18 -15.31
C GLU A 155 -8.14 11.83 -15.44
N GLU A 156 -8.50 11.08 -16.47
CA GLU A 156 -8.05 9.71 -16.71
C GLU A 156 -6.51 9.58 -16.74
N GLN A 157 -5.82 10.50 -17.42
CA GLN A 157 -4.36 10.48 -17.54
C GLN A 157 -3.67 10.67 -16.19
N LEU A 158 -4.21 11.55 -15.35
CA LEU A 158 -3.71 11.75 -13.99
C LEU A 158 -3.99 10.51 -13.13
N LEU A 159 -5.17 9.90 -13.25
CA LEU A 159 -5.51 8.68 -12.53
C LEU A 159 -4.57 7.50 -12.88
N HIS A 160 -4.21 7.33 -14.15
CA HIS A 160 -3.20 6.34 -14.55
C HIS A 160 -1.86 6.54 -13.84
N ARG A 161 -1.38 7.78 -13.79
CA ARG A 161 -0.13 8.14 -13.10
C ARG A 161 -0.22 7.92 -11.59
N ILE A 162 -1.39 8.17 -10.99
CA ILE A 162 -1.63 7.92 -9.57
C ILE A 162 -1.58 6.42 -9.26
N ILE A 163 -2.28 5.58 -10.03
CA ILE A 163 -2.29 4.12 -9.85
C ILE A 163 -0.88 3.53 -9.98
N GLU A 164 -0.11 4.03 -10.96
CA GLU A 164 1.29 3.65 -11.15
C GLU A 164 2.16 4.05 -9.95
N ALA A 165 2.07 5.31 -9.50
CA ALA A 165 2.82 5.80 -8.35
C ALA A 165 2.46 5.07 -7.04
N TRP A 166 1.18 4.77 -6.85
CA TRP A 166 0.69 3.94 -5.75
C TRP A 166 1.30 2.55 -5.77
N SER A 167 1.41 1.96 -6.96
CA SER A 167 2.00 0.64 -7.14
C SER A 167 3.47 0.62 -6.71
N TYR A 168 4.25 1.68 -6.96
CA TYR A 168 5.64 1.76 -6.49
C TYR A 168 5.75 1.64 -4.97
N VAL A 169 4.91 2.36 -4.22
CA VAL A 169 4.94 2.36 -2.75
C VAL A 169 4.39 1.05 -2.19
N LYS A 170 3.20 0.64 -2.65
CA LYS A 170 2.53 -0.58 -2.18
C LYS A 170 3.39 -1.81 -2.42
N VAL A 171 3.88 -2.00 -3.65
CA VAL A 171 4.70 -3.17 -3.99
C VAL A 171 5.99 -3.18 -3.17
N ASN A 172 6.67 -2.04 -3.02
CA ASN A 172 7.90 -1.99 -2.22
C ASN A 172 7.65 -2.25 -0.73
N ALA A 173 6.52 -1.77 -0.17
CA ALA A 173 6.15 -2.07 1.20
C ALA A 173 5.92 -3.58 1.41
N LEU A 174 5.18 -4.23 0.51
CA LEU A 174 4.93 -5.68 0.57
C LEU A 174 6.21 -6.49 0.35
N ILE A 175 7.12 -6.05 -0.52
CA ILE A 175 8.43 -6.71 -0.68
C ILE A 175 9.24 -6.67 0.62
N LEU A 176 9.29 -5.52 1.31
CA LEU A 176 10.02 -5.42 2.59
C LEU A 176 9.41 -6.31 3.67
N ASP A 177 8.08 -6.41 3.68
CA ASP A 177 7.29 -7.29 4.55
C ASP A 177 7.62 -8.77 4.28
N ASP A 178 7.46 -9.21 3.03
CA ASP A 178 7.74 -10.58 2.58
C ASP A 178 9.20 -10.98 2.84
N ILE A 179 10.14 -10.05 2.69
CA ILE A 179 11.55 -10.30 2.99
C ILE A 179 11.77 -10.47 4.51
N SER A 180 11.14 -9.63 5.32
CA SER A 180 11.26 -9.67 6.78
C SER A 180 10.72 -10.99 7.33
N ASP A 181 9.61 -11.46 6.75
CA ASP A 181 8.80 -12.54 7.33
C ASP A 181 8.95 -13.87 6.57
N LEU A 182 9.84 -13.93 5.57
CA LEU A 182 10.07 -15.09 4.69
C LEU A 182 10.11 -16.44 5.40
N GLU A 183 10.89 -16.57 6.47
CA GLU A 183 11.01 -17.85 7.19
C GLU A 183 9.74 -18.21 7.96
N GLN A 184 9.04 -17.22 8.51
CA GLN A 184 7.78 -17.42 9.21
C GLN A 184 6.67 -17.80 8.22
N ASP A 185 6.62 -17.13 7.06
CA ASP A 185 5.63 -17.38 6.02
C ASP A 185 5.79 -18.77 5.42
N LYS A 186 7.03 -19.24 5.23
CA LYS A 186 7.31 -20.63 4.82
C LYS A 186 6.75 -21.65 5.81
N ILE A 187 6.89 -21.39 7.11
CA ILE A 187 6.40 -22.28 8.17
C ILE A 187 4.87 -22.29 8.21
N ASN A 188 4.24 -21.12 8.04
CA ASN A 188 2.79 -20.96 8.16
C ASN A 188 2.03 -21.24 6.87
N GLY A 189 2.72 -21.33 5.72
CA GLY A 189 2.10 -21.42 4.41
C GLY A 189 1.37 -20.15 4.01
N GLU A 190 1.91 -18.99 4.42
CA GLU A 190 1.34 -17.67 4.14
C GLU A 190 1.75 -17.16 2.75
N GLU A 191 0.99 -16.19 2.24
CA GLU A 191 1.23 -15.57 0.94
C GLU A 191 2.50 -14.73 0.98
N ASN A 192 3.49 -15.06 0.14
CA ASN A 192 4.78 -14.38 0.08
C ASN A 192 5.34 -14.42 -1.35
N SER A 193 5.80 -13.27 -1.84
CA SER A 193 6.27 -13.08 -3.22
C SER A 193 7.50 -13.91 -3.56
N ILE A 194 8.41 -14.13 -2.61
CA ILE A 194 9.62 -14.93 -2.82
C ILE A 194 9.25 -16.42 -2.88
N ILE A 195 8.33 -16.86 -2.02
CA ILE A 195 7.81 -18.23 -2.01
C ILE A 195 7.04 -18.53 -3.31
N GLU A 196 6.18 -17.62 -3.76
CA GLU A 196 5.43 -17.73 -5.02
C GLU A 196 6.37 -17.95 -6.22
N LEU A 197 7.51 -17.25 -6.23
CA LEU A 197 8.54 -17.36 -7.26
C LEU A 197 9.47 -18.58 -7.08
N GLY A 198 9.16 -19.48 -6.14
CA GLY A 198 9.86 -20.75 -5.94
C GLY A 198 10.93 -20.74 -4.84
N GLY A 199 11.08 -19.64 -4.09
CA GLY A 199 11.93 -19.59 -2.89
C GLY A 199 13.44 -19.71 -3.15
N THR A 200 13.87 -19.44 -4.38
CA THR A 200 15.28 -19.57 -4.82
C THR A 200 16.05 -18.25 -4.72
N GLU A 201 17.36 -18.29 -4.89
CA GLU A 201 18.18 -17.09 -5.07
C GLU A 201 17.70 -16.24 -6.26
N ALA A 202 17.36 -16.88 -7.38
CA ALA A 202 16.80 -16.19 -8.55
C ALA A 202 15.44 -15.50 -8.24
N ALA A 203 14.63 -16.08 -7.35
CA ALA A 203 13.40 -15.44 -6.87
C ALA A 203 13.73 -14.16 -6.08
N MET A 204 14.71 -14.22 -5.18
CA MET A 204 15.17 -13.06 -4.42
C MET A 204 15.75 -11.97 -5.33
N GLU A 205 16.59 -12.33 -6.31
CA GLU A 205 17.14 -11.38 -7.29
C GLU A 205 16.04 -10.69 -8.09
N ASN A 206 15.01 -11.43 -8.51
CA ASN A 206 13.86 -10.86 -9.23
C ASN A 206 13.12 -9.85 -8.35
N ILE A 207 12.79 -10.22 -7.10
CA ILE A 207 12.13 -9.33 -6.14
C ILE A 207 12.96 -8.07 -5.86
N GLN A 208 14.28 -8.21 -5.68
CA GLN A 208 15.17 -7.07 -5.49
C GLN A 208 15.25 -6.17 -6.74
N SER A 209 15.22 -6.75 -7.94
CA SER A 209 15.16 -5.98 -9.18
C SER A 209 13.86 -5.19 -9.28
N MET A 210 12.71 -5.82 -8.99
CA MET A 210 11.41 -5.15 -8.97
C MET A 210 11.38 -4.00 -7.96
N PHE A 211 11.91 -4.25 -6.75
CA PHE A 211 12.04 -3.24 -5.72
C PHE A 211 12.85 -2.02 -6.19
N LYS A 212 14.02 -2.27 -6.79
CA LYS A 212 14.91 -1.22 -7.28
C LYS A 212 14.24 -0.39 -8.37
N THR A 213 13.61 -1.03 -9.36
CA THR A 213 12.89 -0.32 -10.43
C THR A 213 11.79 0.59 -9.87
N ASN A 214 11.00 0.09 -8.90
CA ASN A 214 9.97 0.89 -8.27
C ASN A 214 10.54 2.07 -7.46
N VAL A 215 11.65 1.87 -6.74
CA VAL A 215 12.34 2.94 -6.00
C VAL A 215 12.85 4.02 -6.96
N GLU A 216 13.48 3.62 -8.07
CA GLU A 216 13.99 4.55 -9.09
C GLU A 216 12.86 5.40 -9.68
N SER A 217 11.73 4.77 -10.04
CA SER A 217 10.55 5.50 -10.51
C SER A 217 9.94 6.41 -9.45
N LEU A 218 9.86 5.93 -8.19
CA LEU A 218 9.36 6.71 -7.06
C LEU A 218 10.22 7.95 -6.78
N ALA A 219 11.54 7.86 -6.98
CA ALA A 219 12.46 8.98 -6.76
C ALA A 219 12.14 10.19 -7.67
N GLY A 220 11.59 9.93 -8.86
CA GLY A 220 11.10 10.97 -9.77
C GLY A 220 9.90 11.78 -9.24
N ILE A 221 9.20 11.28 -8.21
CA ILE A 221 8.04 11.93 -7.59
C ILE A 221 8.39 12.37 -6.15
N ASN A 222 8.97 11.48 -5.35
CA ASN A 222 9.38 11.75 -3.97
C ASN A 222 10.72 11.04 -3.65
N ASN A 223 11.82 11.77 -3.88
CA ASN A 223 13.18 11.28 -3.64
C ASN A 223 13.45 10.89 -2.18
N LYS A 224 12.87 11.60 -1.20
CA LYS A 224 13.05 11.27 0.22
C LYS A 224 12.39 9.95 0.58
N LEU A 225 11.17 9.72 0.09
CA LEU A 225 10.47 8.45 0.30
C LEU A 225 11.18 7.29 -0.41
N ALA A 226 11.68 7.49 -1.62
CA ALA A 226 12.51 6.51 -2.32
C ALA A 226 13.75 6.12 -1.48
N HIS A 227 14.48 7.12 -0.97
CA HIS A 227 15.65 6.89 -0.11
C HIS A 227 15.31 6.17 1.20
N TYR A 228 14.13 6.43 1.77
CA TYR A 228 13.64 5.70 2.94
C TYR A 228 13.46 4.19 2.63
N PHE A 229 12.85 3.86 1.49
CA PHE A 229 12.72 2.47 1.05
C PHE A 229 14.10 1.80 0.87
N GLU A 230 15.05 2.47 0.20
CA GLU A 230 16.43 1.95 0.06
C GLU A 230 17.11 1.69 1.40
N THR A 231 16.91 2.59 2.37
CA THR A 231 17.45 2.46 3.71
C THR A 231 16.86 1.25 4.42
N CYS A 232 15.55 1.02 4.29
CA CYS A 232 14.88 -0.16 4.86
C CYS A 232 15.43 -1.45 4.27
N MET A 233 15.59 -1.53 2.94
CA MET A 233 16.19 -2.68 2.26
C MET A 233 17.63 -2.93 2.73
N THR A 234 18.45 -1.88 2.81
CA THR A 234 19.84 -1.97 3.28
C THR A 234 19.92 -2.50 4.71
N LEU A 235 19.02 -2.06 5.59
CA LEU A 235 18.96 -2.53 6.97
C LEU A 235 18.53 -4.00 7.07
N LEU A 236 17.58 -4.43 6.24
CA LEU A 236 17.14 -5.82 6.17
C LEU A 236 18.28 -6.75 5.72
N GLN A 237 19.01 -6.39 4.67
CA GLN A 237 20.15 -7.16 4.18
C GLN A 237 21.30 -7.30 5.19
N LYS A 238 21.42 -6.36 6.15
CA LYS A 238 22.42 -6.42 7.23
C LYS A 238 22.00 -7.30 8.41
N ARG A 239 20.74 -7.78 8.47
CA ARG A 239 20.30 -8.65 9.57
C ARG A 239 21.01 -10.02 9.46
N PRO A 240 21.46 -10.61 10.59
CA PRO A 240 22.21 -11.87 10.58
C PRO A 240 21.49 -13.01 9.83
N THR A 241 20.16 -13.03 9.87
CA THR A 241 19.31 -14.00 9.17
C THR A 241 19.42 -13.96 7.65
N PHE A 242 19.94 -12.88 7.06
CA PHE A 242 20.13 -12.76 5.60
C PHE A 242 21.42 -13.43 5.12
N ASN A 243 22.43 -13.56 5.99
CA ASN A 243 23.76 -14.09 5.62
C ASN A 243 23.87 -15.61 5.69
N ASP A 244 22.91 -16.29 6.33
CA ASP A 244 22.91 -17.75 6.46
C ASP A 244 22.16 -18.46 5.30
N SER A 245 21.23 -17.77 4.62
CA SER A 245 20.59 -18.29 3.40
C SER A 245 21.50 -18.20 2.16
N ALA A 246 22.51 -17.34 2.17
CA ALA A 246 23.48 -17.19 1.07
C ALA A 246 24.75 -18.04 1.23
N ASN A 247 24.99 -18.61 2.43
CA ASN A 247 26.22 -19.36 2.74
C ASN A 247 25.99 -20.83 3.11
N SER A 248 24.77 -21.36 3.02
CA SER A 248 24.49 -22.77 3.37
C SER A 248 24.79 -23.79 2.25
N ASN A 249 25.43 -23.37 1.15
CA ASN A 249 25.95 -24.27 0.11
C ASN A 249 27.48 -24.19 -0.01
N ARG A 250 28.20 -24.49 1.08
CA ARG A 250 29.62 -24.88 1.02
C ARG A 250 29.84 -26.24 1.63
#